data_AF-A0AAU9YSW6-F1
#
_entry.id   AF-A0AAU9YSW6-F1
#
_cell.length_a   1.000
_cell.length_b   1.000
_cell.length_c   1.000
_cell.angle_alpha   90.00
_cell.angle_beta   90.00
_cell.angle_gamma   90.00
#
_symmetry.space_group_name_H-M   'P 1'
#
loop_
_entity.id
_entity.type
_entity.pdbx_description
1 polymer ?
#
loop_
_entity_poly.entity_id
_entity_poly.type
_entity_poly.pdbx_seq_one_letter_code
_entity_poly.pdbx_strand_id
1 'polypeptide(L)'
;MHGCVWVCVGVCACVHGCMCGCVCVRVCACVRGYMCGCVWVRVCVRVCVCAHVHVCIDDPSSNLEEVIEETDALTSVHNLGSKQALNADYIDSNYEIGQLYPFLLSTDPQAPTFPLTNSVPMTQSFRERWHMNLNSLMERALIPHCGDGKDLYIITGAVPSDHRLKDKVTVPEFVWLAACCDVLGGGWAMGFTKHAQDSGIIEDVMVRDLEQLLPHKPQLFRDNCGETEQDTEKMKKILEVVNQVQEEERSLLSQESMSPLASTQSQRSAPPSPEAPEGGGSFLGKVLGFLLTPFIKLFQLIYYLVIAVLRSIVHLLWFVAKQVINGIECGLYRLGAATVSYFVAIGQELVGIPWKVLKVVAKVIRALLRILCCLLKTICRALSIPLRVLVDITMFPVYTVGAIPIVCKDIAVGLGGTVSLLLDTAFGTMGGLFQVVFSVFKRIGYKVTFDNSGEL
;
A
#
# COMPACT_ATOMS: atom_id res chain seq x y z
N MET A 1 46.79 -26.02 -41.83
CA MET A 1 46.79 -25.63 -40.40
C MET A 1 45.34 -25.49 -39.97
N HIS A 2 44.89 -26.36 -39.06
CA HIS A 2 43.55 -26.34 -38.49
C HIS A 2 43.37 -25.13 -37.57
N GLY A 3 42.34 -24.32 -37.79
CA GLY A 3 41.88 -23.32 -36.83
C GLY A 3 40.74 -23.91 -35.99
N CYS A 4 40.98 -24.15 -34.70
CA CYS A 4 39.91 -24.47 -33.76
C CYS A 4 39.25 -23.16 -33.27
N VAL A 5 37.94 -23.07 -33.39
CA VAL A 5 37.13 -22.00 -32.76
C VAL A 5 36.64 -22.55 -31.43
N TRP A 6 37.08 -21.94 -30.33
CA TRP A 6 36.51 -22.21 -29.00
C TRP A 6 35.45 -21.17 -28.68
N VAL A 7 34.21 -21.62 -28.49
CA VAL A 7 33.11 -20.81 -27.97
C VAL A 7 32.98 -21.11 -26.48
N CYS A 8 33.36 -20.16 -25.62
CA CYS A 8 33.04 -20.23 -24.20
C CYS A 8 31.68 -19.57 -23.96
N VAL A 9 30.68 -20.36 -23.58
CA VAL A 9 29.37 -19.87 -23.12
C VAL A 9 29.40 -19.80 -21.60
N GLY A 10 29.43 -18.58 -21.05
CA GLY A 10 29.22 -18.36 -19.61
C GLY A 10 27.76 -18.03 -19.36
N VAL A 11 27.05 -18.87 -18.60
CA VAL A 11 25.67 -18.61 -18.17
C VAL A 11 25.72 -17.93 -16.79
N CYS A 12 25.27 -16.67 -16.71
CA CYS A 12 24.95 -16.03 -15.44
C CYS A 12 23.43 -16.03 -15.27
N ALA A 13 22.93 -16.71 -14.23
CA ALA A 13 21.53 -16.66 -13.85
C ALA A 13 21.30 -15.52 -12.85
N CYS A 14 20.48 -14.53 -13.22
CA CYS A 14 19.88 -13.59 -12.28
C CYS A 14 18.42 -13.99 -12.08
N VAL A 15 18.01 -14.17 -10.83
CA VAL A 15 16.64 -14.52 -10.44
C VAL A 15 15.75 -13.27 -10.51
N HIS A 16 15.26 -12.99 -11.71
CA HIS A 16 14.00 -12.30 -11.97
C HIS A 16 13.64 -12.68 -13.42
N GLY A 17 12.44 -13.20 -13.64
CA GLY A 17 12.04 -13.97 -14.84
C GLY A 17 12.23 -13.29 -16.20
N CYS A 18 13.47 -13.26 -16.71
CA CYS A 18 13.86 -13.01 -18.09
C CYS A 18 15.26 -13.62 -18.30
N MET A 19 15.37 -14.69 -19.09
CA MET A 19 16.68 -15.23 -19.48
C MET A 19 17.34 -14.34 -20.55
N CYS A 20 18.36 -13.57 -20.18
CA CYS A 20 19.22 -12.85 -21.11
C CYS A 20 20.44 -13.70 -21.50
N GLY A 21 20.58 -14.06 -22.77
CA GLY A 21 21.78 -14.70 -23.31
C GLY A 21 22.76 -13.67 -23.89
N CYS A 22 24.03 -13.72 -23.48
CA CYS A 22 25.11 -12.91 -24.05
C CYS A 22 25.98 -13.77 -24.98
N VAL A 23 26.11 -13.40 -26.27
CA VAL A 23 27.02 -14.06 -27.21
C VAL A 23 28.25 -13.17 -27.46
N CYS A 24 29.44 -13.68 -27.17
CA CYS A 24 30.72 -13.01 -27.47
C CYS A 24 31.31 -13.56 -28.77
N VAL A 25 31.49 -12.72 -29.79
CA VAL A 25 32.15 -13.09 -31.05
C VAL A 25 33.55 -12.49 -31.10
N ARG A 26 34.56 -13.31 -31.41
CA ARG A 26 35.96 -12.90 -31.56
C ARG A 26 36.29 -12.76 -33.05
N VAL A 27 36.65 -11.55 -33.50
CA VAL A 27 37.13 -11.33 -34.86
C VAL A 27 38.62 -10.95 -34.80
N CYS A 28 39.47 -11.72 -35.46
CA CYS A 28 40.89 -11.41 -35.62
C CYS A 28 41.17 -11.05 -37.07
N ALA A 29 41.72 -9.86 -37.32
CA ALA A 29 42.24 -9.48 -38.62
C ALA A 29 43.78 -9.53 -38.59
N CYS A 30 44.38 -10.26 -39.52
CA CYS A 30 45.83 -10.29 -39.71
C CYS A 30 46.22 -9.38 -40.87
N VAL A 31 47.02 -8.35 -40.61
CA VAL A 31 47.79 -7.64 -41.63
C VAL A 31 49.28 -7.90 -41.38
N ARG A 32 49.98 -8.23 -42.46
CA ARG A 32 51.34 -8.80 -42.48
C ARG A 32 52.36 -7.82 -41.88
N GLY A 33 53.13 -8.29 -40.89
CA GLY A 33 54.37 -7.65 -40.43
C GLY A 33 54.27 -6.97 -39.05
N TYR A 34 54.61 -7.73 -38.00
CA TYR A 34 55.04 -7.28 -36.67
C TYR A 34 54.14 -6.34 -35.86
N MET A 35 53.13 -6.95 -35.20
CA MET A 35 52.62 -6.71 -33.83
C MET A 35 51.12 -7.02 -33.80
N CYS A 36 50.72 -8.01 -33.00
CA CYS A 36 49.33 -8.45 -32.93
C CYS A 36 48.59 -7.65 -31.84
N GLY A 37 47.82 -6.64 -32.22
CA GLY A 37 46.90 -5.93 -31.32
C GLY A 37 45.52 -6.61 -31.35
N CYS A 38 45.08 -7.20 -30.24
CA CYS A 38 43.71 -7.69 -30.09
C CYS A 38 42.82 -6.56 -29.57
N VAL A 39 41.90 -6.05 -30.39
CA VAL A 39 40.87 -5.09 -29.95
C VAL A 39 39.63 -5.87 -29.51
N TRP A 40 39.22 -5.71 -28.26
CA TRP A 40 37.97 -6.27 -27.75
C TRP A 40 36.81 -5.34 -28.11
N VAL A 41 35.96 -5.73 -29.05
CA VAL A 41 34.70 -5.02 -29.32
C VAL A 41 33.56 -5.82 -28.68
N ARG A 42 32.96 -5.25 -27.63
CA ARG A 42 31.82 -5.86 -26.93
C ARG A 42 30.53 -5.41 -27.61
N VAL A 43 30.01 -6.23 -28.53
CA VAL A 43 28.70 -5.99 -29.14
C VAL A 43 27.66 -6.76 -28.34
N CYS A 44 26.85 -6.05 -27.54
CA CYS A 44 25.70 -6.65 -26.87
C CYS A 44 24.50 -6.61 -27.83
N VAL A 45 24.12 -7.75 -28.39
CA VAL A 45 22.86 -7.89 -29.14
C VAL A 45 21.76 -8.29 -28.16
N ARG A 46 20.75 -7.45 -28.00
CA ARG A 46 19.57 -7.74 -27.17
C ARG A 46 18.61 -8.60 -27.98
N VAL A 47 18.62 -9.91 -27.74
CA VAL A 47 17.60 -10.83 -28.28
C VAL A 47 16.52 -10.97 -27.22
N CYS A 48 15.38 -10.30 -27.42
CA CYS A 48 14.20 -10.51 -26.60
C CYS A 48 13.44 -11.72 -27.16
N VAL A 49 13.40 -12.82 -26.42
CA VAL A 49 12.46 -13.91 -26.69
C VAL A 49 11.20 -13.61 -25.89
N CYS A 50 10.15 -13.12 -26.56
CA CYS A 50 8.83 -13.04 -25.95
C CYS A 50 8.23 -14.45 -25.96
N ALA A 51 8.31 -15.14 -24.83
CA ALA A 51 7.45 -16.29 -24.60
C ALA A 51 6.04 -15.76 -24.28
N HIS A 52 5.17 -15.71 -25.30
CA HIS A 52 3.74 -15.56 -25.09
C HIS A 52 3.23 -16.86 -24.47
N VAL A 53 3.12 -16.90 -23.14
CA VAL A 53 2.34 -17.94 -22.47
C VAL A 53 0.87 -17.55 -22.65
N HIS A 54 0.22 -18.10 -23.67
CA HIS A 54 -1.24 -18.10 -23.71
C HIS A 54 -1.71 -19.08 -22.64
N VAL A 55 -2.27 -18.56 -21.55
CA VAL A 55 -3.06 -19.37 -20.63
C VAL A 55 -4.38 -19.65 -21.35
N CYS A 56 -4.49 -20.80 -22.02
CA CYS A 56 -5.78 -21.28 -22.52
C CYS A 56 -6.58 -21.81 -21.33
N ILE A 57 -7.51 -21.01 -20.84
CA ILE A 57 -8.53 -21.42 -19.86
C ILE A 57 -9.62 -22.23 -20.58
N ASP A 58 -9.79 -22.01 -21.89
CA ASP A 58 -10.84 -22.64 -22.68
C ASP A 58 -10.59 -24.13 -22.90
N ASP A 59 -11.68 -24.89 -22.94
CA ASP A 59 -11.65 -26.33 -23.17
C ASP A 59 -11.08 -26.61 -24.57
N PRO A 60 -9.88 -27.21 -24.68
CA PRO A 60 -9.23 -27.45 -25.97
C PRO A 60 -9.97 -28.49 -26.81
N SER A 61 -10.94 -29.20 -26.22
CA SER A 61 -11.79 -30.16 -26.91
C SER A 61 -13.12 -29.57 -27.38
N SER A 62 -13.42 -28.31 -27.03
CA SER A 62 -14.61 -27.63 -27.52
C SER A 62 -14.47 -27.29 -29.00
N ASN A 63 -15.44 -27.75 -29.79
CA ASN A 63 -15.57 -27.44 -31.22
C ASN A 63 -16.56 -26.29 -31.47
N LEU A 64 -16.96 -25.57 -30.42
CA LEU A 64 -17.84 -24.42 -30.50
C LEU A 64 -17.02 -23.18 -30.87
N GLU A 65 -17.51 -22.42 -31.84
CA GLU A 65 -17.01 -21.07 -32.12
C GLU A 65 -17.12 -20.21 -30.85
N GLU A 66 -16.17 -19.29 -30.64
CA GLU A 66 -16.28 -18.32 -29.56
C GLU A 66 -17.41 -17.31 -29.85
N VAL A 67 -18.04 -16.78 -28.79
CA VAL A 67 -19.02 -15.69 -28.88
C VAL A 67 -20.26 -16.03 -29.74
N ILE A 68 -20.77 -17.27 -29.65
CA ILE A 68 -22.04 -17.66 -30.27
C ILE A 68 -23.22 -17.00 -29.53
N GLU A 69 -24.21 -16.51 -30.27
CA GLU A 69 -25.45 -16.01 -29.66
C GLU A 69 -26.22 -17.14 -28.95
N GLU A 70 -26.81 -16.83 -27.79
CA GLU A 70 -27.52 -17.82 -26.96
C GLU A 70 -28.61 -18.58 -27.76
N THR A 71 -29.30 -17.91 -28.68
CA THR A 71 -30.32 -18.53 -29.55
C THR A 71 -29.77 -19.60 -30.48
N ASP A 72 -28.56 -19.41 -30.99
CA ASP A 72 -27.89 -20.36 -31.88
C ASP A 72 -27.24 -21.49 -31.05
N ALA A 73 -26.72 -21.15 -29.87
CA ALA A 73 -26.18 -22.11 -28.91
C ALA A 73 -27.25 -23.10 -28.40
N LEU A 74 -28.50 -22.65 -28.22
CA LEU A 74 -29.62 -23.51 -27.80
C LEU A 74 -29.85 -24.72 -28.72
N THR A 75 -29.51 -24.59 -30.01
CA THR A 75 -29.70 -25.67 -30.99
C THR A 75 -28.48 -26.59 -31.12
N SER A 76 -27.29 -26.10 -30.76
CA SER A 76 -26.01 -26.79 -30.98
C SER A 76 -25.41 -27.39 -29.71
N VAL A 77 -25.74 -26.84 -28.53
CA VAL A 77 -25.17 -27.26 -27.25
C VAL A 77 -26.19 -28.07 -26.44
N HIS A 78 -25.88 -29.34 -26.23
CA HIS A 78 -26.68 -30.21 -25.37
C HIS A 78 -26.55 -29.79 -23.90
N ASN A 79 -27.66 -29.79 -23.15
CA ASN A 79 -27.75 -29.34 -21.74
C ASN A 79 -27.40 -27.86 -21.48
N LEU A 80 -27.49 -26.99 -22.49
CA LEU A 80 -27.34 -25.56 -22.29
C LEU A 80 -28.34 -25.06 -21.21
N GLY A 81 -27.86 -24.24 -20.27
CA GLY A 81 -28.69 -23.73 -19.18
C GLY A 81 -28.94 -24.69 -18.01
N SER A 82 -28.32 -25.87 -17.98
CA SER A 82 -28.48 -26.85 -16.89
C SER A 82 -27.69 -26.49 -15.62
N LYS A 83 -26.54 -25.82 -15.80
CA LYS A 83 -25.63 -25.39 -14.72
C LYS A 83 -25.27 -23.90 -14.78
N GLN A 84 -25.79 -23.21 -15.78
CA GLN A 84 -25.57 -21.79 -16.03
C GLN A 84 -26.92 -21.12 -16.31
N ALA A 85 -27.06 -19.85 -15.97
CA ALA A 85 -28.25 -19.09 -16.30
C ALA A 85 -28.34 -18.81 -17.80
N LEU A 86 -29.58 -18.67 -18.31
CA LEU A 86 -29.88 -18.16 -19.64
C LEU A 86 -30.62 -16.83 -19.55
N ASN A 87 -30.60 -16.03 -20.61
CA ASN A 87 -31.37 -14.78 -20.67
C ASN A 87 -32.86 -15.03 -20.38
N ALA A 88 -33.40 -16.14 -20.89
CA ALA A 88 -34.79 -16.55 -20.66
C ALA A 88 -35.15 -16.76 -19.18
N ASP A 89 -34.16 -17.06 -18.31
CA ASP A 89 -34.42 -17.28 -16.88
C ASP A 89 -34.78 -15.98 -16.14
N TYR A 90 -34.41 -14.80 -16.68
CA TYR A 90 -34.68 -13.49 -16.10
C TYR A 90 -35.98 -12.83 -16.61
N ILE A 91 -36.50 -13.28 -17.76
CA ILE A 91 -37.74 -12.76 -18.36
C ILE A 91 -38.93 -12.97 -17.41
N ASP A 92 -39.81 -11.98 -17.33
CA ASP A 92 -41.00 -11.94 -16.45
C ASP A 92 -40.67 -11.99 -14.95
N SER A 93 -39.46 -11.57 -14.56
CA SER A 93 -39.07 -11.38 -13.17
C SER A 93 -38.90 -9.90 -12.83
N ASN A 94 -38.94 -9.57 -11.53
CA ASN A 94 -38.59 -8.23 -11.02
C ASN A 94 -37.07 -8.02 -10.85
N TYR A 95 -36.26 -8.92 -11.43
CA TYR A 95 -34.82 -8.93 -11.30
C TYR A 95 -34.14 -8.76 -12.66
N GLU A 96 -33.10 -7.94 -12.67
CA GLU A 96 -32.25 -7.69 -13.82
C GLU A 96 -30.94 -8.50 -13.72
N ILE A 97 -30.23 -8.56 -14.84
CA ILE A 97 -28.87 -9.11 -14.93
C ILE A 97 -27.92 -8.10 -14.25
N GLY A 98 -27.62 -8.32 -12.98
CA GLY A 98 -26.74 -7.46 -12.19
C GLY A 98 -25.31 -7.95 -12.21
N GLN A 99 -24.44 -7.26 -12.94
CA GLN A 99 -23.01 -7.57 -12.97
C GLN A 99 -22.37 -7.37 -11.59
N LEU A 100 -21.63 -8.39 -11.13
CA LEU A 100 -20.88 -8.35 -9.87
C LEU A 100 -19.72 -7.37 -9.94
N TYR A 101 -19.07 -7.28 -11.10
CA TYR A 101 -18.03 -6.30 -11.41
C TYR A 101 -18.33 -5.65 -12.77
N PRO A 102 -18.80 -4.39 -12.80
CA PRO A 102 -19.27 -3.73 -14.02
C PRO A 102 -18.15 -3.02 -14.83
N PHE A 103 -16.89 -3.16 -14.43
CA PHE A 103 -15.77 -2.51 -15.13
C PHE A 103 -15.17 -3.42 -16.20
N LEU A 104 -14.67 -2.81 -17.27
CA LEU A 104 -14.01 -3.52 -18.35
C LEU A 104 -12.70 -4.14 -17.86
N LEU A 105 -12.60 -5.46 -17.98
CA LEU A 105 -11.38 -6.22 -17.65
C LEU A 105 -10.33 -6.16 -18.76
N SER A 106 -10.71 -5.72 -19.97
CA SER A 106 -9.84 -5.63 -21.14
C SER A 106 -10.06 -4.32 -21.88
N THR A 107 -8.99 -3.81 -22.50
CA THR A 107 -9.03 -2.66 -23.42
C THR A 107 -9.43 -3.07 -24.84
N ASP A 108 -9.53 -4.38 -25.11
CA ASP A 108 -9.96 -4.91 -26.40
C ASP A 108 -11.48 -4.74 -26.56
N PRO A 109 -11.95 -3.98 -27.57
CA PRO A 109 -13.37 -3.84 -27.86
C PRO A 109 -14.06 -5.16 -28.25
N GLN A 110 -13.29 -6.18 -28.67
CA GLN A 110 -13.78 -7.51 -29.04
C GLN A 110 -13.73 -8.51 -27.88
N ALA A 111 -13.29 -8.09 -26.68
CA ALA A 111 -13.27 -8.99 -25.54
C ALA A 111 -14.69 -9.49 -25.25
N PRO A 112 -14.93 -10.81 -25.19
CA PRO A 112 -16.23 -11.35 -24.85
C PRO A 112 -16.66 -10.78 -23.51
N THR A 113 -17.74 -10.00 -23.54
CA THR A 113 -18.45 -9.70 -22.31
C THR A 113 -19.07 -11.02 -21.86
N PHE A 114 -18.83 -11.42 -20.63
CA PHE A 114 -19.40 -12.63 -20.03
C PHE A 114 -20.58 -12.24 -19.15
N PRO A 115 -21.69 -11.71 -19.72
CA PRO A 115 -22.70 -11.02 -18.94
C PRO A 115 -23.33 -11.94 -17.91
N LEU A 116 -23.65 -13.19 -18.24
CA LEU A 116 -24.37 -14.08 -17.33
C LEU A 116 -23.48 -14.80 -16.31
N THR A 117 -22.23 -15.10 -16.63
CA THR A 117 -21.30 -15.76 -15.67
C THR A 117 -20.64 -14.78 -14.71
N ASN A 118 -20.68 -13.47 -15.00
CA ASN A 118 -20.29 -12.38 -14.11
C ASN A 118 -21.51 -11.66 -13.48
N SER A 119 -22.71 -12.26 -13.51
CA SER A 119 -23.92 -11.61 -12.99
C SER A 119 -24.73 -12.48 -12.05
N VAL A 120 -25.51 -11.79 -11.23
CA VAL A 120 -26.52 -12.37 -10.35
C VAL A 120 -27.83 -11.59 -10.49
N PRO A 121 -28.98 -12.19 -10.13
CA PRO A 121 -30.24 -11.45 -10.03
C PRO A 121 -30.13 -10.26 -9.08
N MET A 122 -30.40 -9.06 -9.58
CA MET A 122 -30.47 -7.83 -8.77
C MET A 122 -31.74 -7.06 -9.09
N THR A 123 -32.38 -6.46 -8.08
CA THR A 123 -33.41 -5.45 -8.38
C THR A 123 -32.74 -4.24 -9.03
N GLN A 124 -33.48 -3.49 -9.84
CA GLN A 124 -32.94 -2.32 -10.55
C GLN A 124 -32.27 -1.33 -9.58
N SER A 125 -32.94 -0.99 -8.48
CA SER A 125 -32.43 -0.05 -7.48
C SER A 125 -31.18 -0.58 -6.77
N PHE A 126 -31.12 -1.88 -6.45
CA PHE A 126 -29.94 -2.47 -5.85
C PHE A 126 -28.75 -2.48 -6.80
N ARG A 127 -28.97 -2.85 -8.07
CA ARG A 127 -27.93 -2.85 -9.12
C ARG A 127 -27.34 -1.46 -9.30
N GLU A 128 -28.17 -0.43 -9.44
CA GLU A 128 -27.73 0.94 -9.62
C GLU A 128 -26.88 1.41 -8.42
N ARG A 129 -27.36 1.19 -7.19
CA ARG A 129 -26.59 1.55 -5.98
C ARG A 129 -25.29 0.76 -5.85
N TRP A 130 -25.29 -0.53 -6.16
CA TRP A 130 -24.08 -1.35 -6.16
C TRP A 130 -23.04 -0.81 -7.14
N HIS A 131 -23.44 -0.54 -8.38
CA HIS A 131 -22.55 -0.02 -9.42
C HIS A 131 -22.02 1.37 -9.09
N MET A 132 -22.87 2.27 -8.55
CA MET A 132 -22.44 3.60 -8.11
C MET A 132 -21.42 3.52 -6.97
N ASN A 133 -21.68 2.69 -5.96
CA ASN A 133 -20.75 2.49 -4.84
C ASN A 133 -19.42 1.92 -5.31
N LEU A 134 -19.45 0.90 -6.17
CA LEU A 134 -18.22 0.34 -6.75
C LEU A 134 -17.44 1.39 -7.53
N ASN A 135 -18.09 2.21 -8.36
CA ASN A 135 -17.41 3.25 -9.13
C ASN A 135 -16.71 4.25 -8.21
N SER A 136 -17.43 4.72 -7.18
CA SER A 136 -16.87 5.62 -6.18
C SER A 136 -15.70 4.99 -5.42
N LEU A 137 -15.81 3.73 -4.98
CA LEU A 137 -14.73 3.03 -4.29
C LEU A 137 -13.50 2.87 -5.20
N MET A 138 -13.69 2.47 -6.45
CA MET A 138 -12.59 2.27 -7.40
C MET A 138 -11.86 3.59 -7.66
N GLU A 139 -12.58 4.65 -8.04
CA GLU A 139 -12.00 5.93 -8.46
C GLU A 139 -11.46 6.76 -7.30
N ARG A 140 -12.15 6.77 -6.14
CA ARG A 140 -11.80 7.63 -5.01
C ARG A 140 -10.93 6.94 -3.96
N ALA A 141 -10.97 5.60 -3.86
CA ALA A 141 -10.31 4.87 -2.77
C ALA A 141 -9.26 3.85 -3.28
N LEU A 142 -9.66 2.85 -4.05
CA LEU A 142 -8.83 1.67 -4.32
C LEU A 142 -7.70 1.97 -5.31
N ILE A 143 -8.00 2.58 -6.47
CA ILE A 143 -6.99 2.92 -7.49
C ILE A 143 -5.97 3.95 -6.97
N PRO A 144 -6.38 5.10 -6.38
CA PRO A 144 -5.44 6.12 -5.91
C PRO A 144 -4.49 5.63 -4.81
N HIS A 145 -4.94 4.67 -4.00
CA HIS A 145 -4.15 4.10 -2.92
C HIS A 145 -3.39 2.83 -3.33
N CYS A 146 -3.42 2.45 -4.61
CA CYS A 146 -2.68 1.31 -5.14
C CYS A 146 -1.90 1.62 -6.44
N GLY A 147 -1.05 2.65 -6.43
CA GLY A 147 -0.10 2.89 -7.54
C GLY A 147 -0.76 3.04 -8.91
N ASP A 148 -1.89 3.75 -8.96
CA ASP A 148 -2.75 3.92 -10.14
C ASP A 148 -3.37 2.60 -10.66
N GLY A 149 -3.55 1.62 -9.77
CA GLY A 149 -4.25 0.36 -10.05
C GLY A 149 -3.38 -0.75 -10.67
N LYS A 150 -2.06 -0.55 -10.81
CA LYS A 150 -1.17 -1.53 -11.47
C LYS A 150 -1.00 -2.84 -10.68
N ASP A 151 -0.99 -2.72 -9.36
CA ASP A 151 -0.79 -3.84 -8.42
C ASP A 151 -2.09 -4.13 -7.65
N LEU A 152 -3.24 -3.68 -8.17
CA LEU A 152 -4.56 -3.85 -7.57
C LEU A 152 -5.22 -5.13 -8.09
N TYR A 153 -5.50 -6.04 -7.18
CA TYR A 153 -6.18 -7.30 -7.43
C TYR A 153 -7.56 -7.27 -6.80
N ILE A 154 -8.56 -7.73 -7.55
CA ILE A 154 -9.97 -7.69 -7.13
C ILE A 154 -10.56 -9.08 -7.28
N ILE A 155 -11.28 -9.50 -6.25
CA ILE A 155 -12.12 -10.70 -6.26
C ILE A 155 -13.53 -10.21 -5.89
N THR A 156 -14.53 -10.60 -6.67
CA THR A 156 -15.93 -10.27 -6.38
C THR A 156 -16.75 -11.54 -6.36
N GLY A 157 -17.89 -11.52 -5.68
CA GLY A 157 -18.78 -12.65 -5.62
C GLY A 157 -20.13 -12.30 -5.01
N ALA A 158 -20.95 -13.33 -4.87
CA ALA A 158 -22.21 -13.26 -4.17
C ALA A 158 -22.37 -14.47 -3.25
N VAL A 159 -23.10 -14.27 -2.16
CA VAL A 159 -23.55 -15.34 -1.28
C VAL A 159 -25.01 -15.66 -1.62
N PRO A 160 -25.34 -16.93 -1.93
CA PRO A 160 -26.69 -17.31 -2.35
C PRO A 160 -27.68 -17.22 -1.18
N SER A 161 -28.90 -16.76 -1.46
CA SER A 161 -30.04 -16.89 -0.53
C SER A 161 -30.88 -18.12 -0.85
N ASP A 162 -31.97 -18.32 -0.09
CA ASP A 162 -32.96 -19.37 -0.38
C ASP A 162 -33.92 -19.01 -1.54
N HIS A 163 -33.90 -17.77 -2.04
CA HIS A 163 -34.79 -17.30 -3.09
C HIS A 163 -34.21 -17.59 -4.48
N ARG A 164 -35.01 -18.15 -5.38
CA ARG A 164 -34.56 -18.54 -6.73
C ARG A 164 -35.55 -18.09 -7.80
N LEU A 165 -35.03 -17.55 -8.90
CA LEU A 165 -35.79 -17.28 -10.12
C LEU A 165 -36.03 -18.59 -10.86
N LYS A 166 -37.32 -18.89 -11.12
CA LYS A 166 -37.76 -20.08 -11.88
C LYS A 166 -37.09 -21.38 -11.39
N ASP A 167 -36.86 -21.50 -10.09
CA ASP A 167 -36.15 -22.62 -9.44
C ASP A 167 -34.76 -22.94 -10.00
N LYS A 168 -34.12 -21.96 -10.66
CA LYS A 168 -32.84 -22.09 -11.35
C LYS A 168 -31.78 -21.12 -10.84
N VAL A 169 -32.02 -19.82 -10.99
CA VAL A 169 -31.00 -18.79 -10.71
C VAL A 169 -31.23 -18.24 -9.32
N THR A 170 -30.27 -18.42 -8.42
CA THR A 170 -30.41 -17.99 -7.03
C THR A 170 -30.22 -16.48 -6.91
N VAL A 171 -31.15 -15.81 -6.23
CA VAL A 171 -31.05 -14.41 -5.84
C VAL A 171 -30.02 -14.31 -4.70
N PRO A 172 -29.06 -13.39 -4.74
CA PRO A 172 -28.05 -13.27 -3.71
C PRO A 172 -28.67 -12.77 -2.39
N GLU A 173 -28.16 -13.25 -1.26
CA GLU A 173 -28.41 -12.66 0.06
C GLU A 173 -27.60 -11.37 0.22
N PHE A 174 -26.33 -11.42 -0.17
CA PHE A 174 -25.45 -10.27 -0.29
C PHE A 174 -24.41 -10.47 -1.39
N VAL A 175 -23.90 -9.36 -1.92
CA VAL A 175 -22.74 -9.30 -2.81
C VAL A 175 -21.53 -8.81 -2.05
N TRP A 176 -20.34 -9.18 -2.52
CA TRP A 176 -19.10 -8.81 -1.86
C TRP A 176 -17.98 -8.56 -2.86
N LEU A 177 -17.02 -7.74 -2.45
CA LEU A 177 -15.80 -7.46 -3.18
C LEU A 177 -14.62 -7.45 -2.21
N ALA A 178 -13.56 -8.16 -2.54
CA ALA A 178 -12.29 -8.12 -1.85
C ALA A 178 -11.24 -7.46 -2.76
N ALA A 179 -10.47 -6.53 -2.22
CA ALA A 179 -9.41 -5.82 -2.93
C ALA A 179 -8.08 -5.99 -2.20
N CYS A 180 -7.01 -6.20 -2.96
CA CYS A 180 -5.65 -6.39 -2.48
C CYS A 180 -4.69 -5.54 -3.32
N CYS A 181 -3.84 -4.77 -2.67
CA CYS A 181 -2.76 -4.04 -3.31
C CYS A 181 -1.42 -4.69 -2.98
N ASP A 182 -0.79 -5.34 -3.96
CA ASP A 182 0.43 -6.13 -3.74
C ASP A 182 1.69 -5.31 -4.03
N VAL A 183 1.96 -4.33 -3.15
CA VAL A 183 3.16 -3.48 -3.24
C VAL A 183 4.10 -3.78 -2.08
N LEU A 184 5.37 -4.04 -2.41
CA LEU A 184 6.43 -4.29 -1.42
C LEU A 184 6.51 -3.16 -0.37
N GLY A 185 6.29 -3.51 0.91
CA GLY A 185 6.41 -2.58 2.04
C GLY A 185 5.29 -1.53 2.15
N GLY A 186 4.19 -1.68 1.41
CA GLY A 186 3.07 -0.73 1.44
C GLY A 186 1.76 -1.30 0.90
N GLY A 187 1.60 -2.62 0.96
CA GLY A 187 0.40 -3.33 0.52
C GLY A 187 -0.73 -3.21 1.53
N TRP A 188 -1.94 -3.55 1.10
CA TRP A 188 -3.13 -3.55 1.94
C TRP A 188 -4.19 -4.48 1.36
N ALA A 189 -5.12 -4.94 2.18
CA ALA A 189 -6.23 -5.77 1.73
C ALA A 189 -7.51 -5.43 2.51
N MET A 190 -8.63 -5.29 1.80
CA MET A 190 -9.93 -4.93 2.39
C MET A 190 -11.07 -5.68 1.71
N GLY A 191 -12.13 -5.94 2.46
CA GLY A 191 -13.37 -6.52 1.98
C GLY A 191 -14.52 -5.52 2.05
N PHE A 192 -15.49 -5.68 1.17
CA PHE A 192 -16.71 -4.89 1.12
C PHE A 192 -17.90 -5.83 0.94
N THR A 193 -18.98 -5.63 1.68
CA THR A 193 -20.21 -6.42 1.60
C THR A 193 -21.41 -5.51 1.41
N LYS A 194 -22.45 -6.01 0.72
CA LYS A 194 -23.71 -5.29 0.56
C LYS A 194 -24.89 -6.25 0.46
N HIS A 195 -25.81 -6.17 1.41
CA HIS A 195 -27.01 -7.01 1.45
C HIS A 195 -28.03 -6.63 0.39
N ALA A 196 -28.59 -7.64 -0.30
CA ALA A 196 -29.49 -7.45 -1.43
C ALA A 196 -30.95 -7.19 -1.02
N GLN A 197 -31.38 -7.65 0.17
CA GLN A 197 -32.80 -7.59 0.60
C GLN A 197 -33.16 -6.44 1.55
N ASP A 198 -32.24 -5.54 1.85
CA ASP A 198 -32.48 -4.38 2.72
C ASP A 198 -32.05 -3.07 2.05
N SER A 199 -32.30 -1.94 2.71
CA SER A 199 -31.60 -0.67 2.45
C SER A 199 -30.10 -0.78 2.82
N GLY A 200 -29.48 -1.88 2.38
CA GLY A 200 -28.16 -2.35 2.69
C GLY A 200 -27.14 -1.38 2.13
N ILE A 201 -26.51 -0.67 3.05
CA ILE A 201 -25.38 0.20 2.75
C ILE A 201 -24.16 -0.71 2.52
N ILE A 202 -23.20 -0.23 1.74
CA ILE A 202 -21.94 -0.95 1.60
C ILE A 202 -21.17 -0.93 2.93
N GLU A 203 -20.76 -2.09 3.41
CA GLU A 203 -20.03 -2.26 4.66
C GLU A 203 -18.58 -2.63 4.35
N ASP A 204 -17.63 -2.00 5.03
CA ASP A 204 -16.22 -2.40 5.02
C ASP A 204 -15.97 -3.47 6.08
N VAL A 205 -15.20 -4.48 5.69
CA VAL A 205 -14.77 -5.57 6.57
C VAL A 205 -13.31 -5.90 6.31
N MET A 206 -12.63 -6.48 7.30
CA MET A 206 -11.31 -7.06 7.05
C MET A 206 -11.47 -8.30 6.16
N VAL A 207 -10.47 -8.60 5.32
CA VAL A 207 -10.53 -9.76 4.41
C VAL A 207 -10.78 -11.06 5.18
N ARG A 208 -10.20 -11.23 6.38
CA ARG A 208 -10.47 -12.41 7.21
C ARG A 208 -11.89 -12.52 7.72
N ASP A 209 -12.49 -11.40 8.07
CA ASP A 209 -13.89 -11.38 8.50
C ASP A 209 -14.79 -11.72 7.31
N LEU A 210 -14.48 -11.18 6.13
CA LEU A 210 -15.13 -11.55 4.88
C LEU A 210 -15.02 -13.06 4.63
N GLU A 211 -13.83 -13.66 4.72
CA GLU A 211 -13.64 -15.11 4.57
C GLU A 211 -14.54 -15.92 5.52
N GLN A 212 -14.79 -15.46 6.75
CA GLN A 212 -15.70 -16.13 7.68
C GLN A 212 -17.17 -16.03 7.27
N LEU A 213 -17.55 -14.94 6.58
CA LEU A 213 -18.90 -14.72 6.06
C LEU A 213 -19.17 -15.54 4.79
N LEU A 214 -18.13 -15.93 4.05
CA LEU A 214 -18.28 -16.64 2.79
C LEU A 214 -18.56 -18.15 2.97
N PRO A 215 -19.39 -18.76 2.10
CA PRO A 215 -19.58 -20.20 2.07
C PRO A 215 -18.24 -20.93 1.89
N HIS A 216 -18.04 -21.99 2.67
CA HIS A 216 -16.82 -22.81 2.66
C HIS A 216 -15.53 -22.12 3.16
N LYS A 217 -15.61 -20.86 3.60
CA LYS A 217 -14.50 -20.12 4.24
C LYS A 217 -13.19 -20.17 3.43
N PRO A 218 -13.21 -19.66 2.18
CA PRO A 218 -12.03 -19.66 1.33
C PRO A 218 -10.90 -18.83 1.94
N GLN A 219 -9.68 -19.06 1.48
CA GLN A 219 -8.55 -18.16 1.75
C GLN A 219 -8.37 -17.24 0.55
N LEU A 220 -8.78 -15.99 0.70
CA LEU A 220 -8.61 -14.95 -0.31
C LEU A 220 -7.16 -14.45 -0.27
N PHE A 221 -6.58 -14.24 -1.45
CA PHE A 221 -5.19 -13.76 -1.60
C PHE A 221 -4.16 -14.60 -0.83
N ARG A 222 -4.29 -15.94 -0.85
CA ARG A 222 -3.48 -16.87 -0.04
C ARG A 222 -1.97 -16.58 0.00
N ASP A 223 -1.38 -16.18 -1.14
CA ASP A 223 0.06 -16.00 -1.29
C ASP A 223 0.51 -14.52 -1.38
N ASN A 224 -0.42 -13.57 -1.38
CA ASN A 224 -0.15 -12.14 -1.62
C ASN A 224 -0.97 -11.25 -0.66
N CYS A 225 -0.55 -10.02 -0.37
CA CYS A 225 -1.29 -9.10 0.51
C CYS A 225 -1.59 -9.64 1.94
N GLY A 226 -0.68 -10.44 2.50
CA GLY A 226 -0.80 -10.98 3.86
C GLY A 226 -0.86 -9.90 4.96
N GLU A 227 -1.46 -10.24 6.10
CA GLU A 227 -1.73 -9.30 7.20
C GLU A 227 -0.49 -8.67 7.85
N THR A 228 0.68 -9.30 7.73
CA THR A 228 1.87 -8.92 8.50
C THR A 228 2.52 -7.61 8.02
N GLU A 229 2.14 -7.11 6.84
CA GLU A 229 2.72 -5.90 6.22
C GLU A 229 1.64 -4.96 5.64
N GLN A 230 0.53 -4.77 6.35
CA GLN A 230 -0.53 -3.85 5.90
C GLN A 230 -0.22 -2.39 6.22
N ASP A 231 -0.34 -1.53 5.20
CA ASP A 231 -0.22 -0.08 5.32
C ASP A 231 -1.48 0.53 5.95
N THR A 232 -1.45 0.65 7.28
CA THR A 232 -2.56 1.19 8.08
C THR A 232 -2.91 2.64 7.75
N GLU A 233 -1.97 3.44 7.23
CA GLU A 233 -2.25 4.82 6.83
C GLU A 233 -3.10 4.86 5.55
N LYS A 234 -2.75 4.03 4.56
CA LYS A 234 -3.56 3.89 3.33
C LYS A 234 -4.94 3.31 3.62
N MET A 235 -5.01 2.27 4.45
CA MET A 235 -6.30 1.69 4.85
C MET A 235 -7.19 2.73 5.54
N LYS A 236 -6.62 3.56 6.42
CA LYS A 236 -7.38 4.65 7.06
C LYS A 236 -7.94 5.65 6.05
N LYS A 237 -7.16 6.01 5.02
CA LYS A 237 -7.64 6.90 3.94
C LYS A 237 -8.73 6.24 3.10
N ILE A 238 -8.60 4.95 2.80
CA ILE A 238 -9.65 4.18 2.11
C ILE A 238 -10.93 4.17 2.95
N LEU A 239 -10.83 3.89 4.25
CA LEU A 239 -11.97 3.91 5.18
C LEU A 239 -12.65 5.29 5.25
N GLU A 240 -11.90 6.38 5.19
CA GLU A 240 -12.47 7.73 5.13
C GLU A 240 -13.35 7.94 3.89
N VAL A 241 -12.89 7.46 2.73
CA VAL A 241 -13.68 7.50 1.49
C VAL A 241 -14.90 6.58 1.58
N VAL A 242 -14.75 5.38 2.15
CA VAL A 242 -15.87 4.45 2.36
C VAL A 242 -16.95 5.11 3.20
N ASN A 243 -16.59 5.74 4.31
CA ASN A 243 -17.54 6.46 5.16
C ASN A 243 -18.31 7.55 4.39
N GLN A 244 -17.63 8.31 3.52
CA GLN A 244 -18.29 9.30 2.66
C GLN A 244 -19.31 8.63 1.71
N VAL A 245 -18.94 7.53 1.06
CA VAL A 245 -19.84 6.77 0.17
C VAL A 245 -21.06 6.24 0.94
N GLN A 246 -20.84 5.72 2.15
CA GLN A 246 -21.94 5.27 3.01
C GLN A 246 -22.88 6.41 3.43
N GLU A 247 -22.35 7.59 3.74
CA GLU A 247 -23.15 8.78 4.09
C GLU A 247 -23.95 9.31 2.89
N GLU A 248 -23.32 9.38 1.71
CA GLU A 248 -23.97 9.73 0.44
C GLU A 248 -25.14 8.77 0.18
N GLU A 249 -24.95 7.46 0.32
CA GLU A 249 -26.02 6.47 0.15
C GLU A 249 -27.14 6.62 1.20
N ARG A 250 -26.81 6.82 2.48
CA ARG A 250 -27.81 7.08 3.55
C ARG A 250 -28.66 8.31 3.24
N SER A 251 -28.04 9.36 2.66
CA SER A 251 -28.74 10.59 2.29
C SER A 251 -29.74 10.37 1.14
N LEU A 252 -29.37 9.54 0.15
CA LEU A 252 -30.23 9.19 -0.97
C LEU A 252 -31.44 8.37 -0.52
N LEU A 253 -31.22 7.37 0.33
CA LEU A 253 -32.31 6.56 0.91
C LEU A 253 -33.29 7.42 1.72
N SER A 254 -32.78 8.41 2.45
CA SER A 254 -33.60 9.36 3.23
C SER A 254 -34.48 10.22 2.32
N GLN A 255 -33.95 10.73 1.20
CA GLN A 255 -34.73 11.52 0.22
C GLN A 255 -35.79 10.68 -0.49
N GLU A 256 -35.49 9.42 -0.81
CA GLU A 256 -36.43 8.50 -1.44
C GLU A 256 -37.60 8.18 -0.50
N SER A 257 -37.34 8.00 0.80
CA SER A 257 -38.38 7.77 1.81
C SER A 257 -39.30 8.96 2.08
N MET A 258 -38.85 10.19 1.78
CA MET A 258 -39.63 11.42 2.01
C MET A 258 -40.52 11.82 0.82
N SER A 259 -40.46 11.10 -0.30
CA SER A 259 -41.25 11.38 -1.50
C SER A 259 -42.53 10.54 -1.50
N PRO A 260 -43.75 11.11 -1.31
CA PRO A 260 -44.97 10.32 -1.35
C PRO A 260 -45.27 9.87 -2.79
N LEU A 261 -45.35 8.57 -2.97
CA LEU A 261 -45.86 7.91 -4.17
C LEU A 261 -47.29 8.41 -4.46
N ALA A 262 -47.46 9.24 -5.49
CA ALA A 262 -48.77 9.62 -6.00
C ALA A 262 -49.42 8.42 -6.71
N SER A 263 -50.03 7.52 -5.93
CA SER A 263 -50.93 6.50 -6.46
C SER A 263 -52.30 7.13 -6.67
N THR A 264 -52.72 7.20 -7.93
CA THR A 264 -54.06 7.68 -8.29
C THR A 264 -55.02 6.50 -8.20
N GLN A 265 -55.78 6.39 -7.11
CA GLN A 265 -56.98 5.56 -7.08
C GLN A 265 -58.14 6.31 -6.42
N SER A 266 -59.03 6.80 -7.29
CA SER A 266 -60.47 7.05 -7.15
C SER A 266 -61.09 6.98 -5.75
N GLN A 267 -61.74 8.07 -5.32
CA GLN A 267 -63.14 7.97 -4.87
C GLN A 267 -63.90 9.30 -4.97
N ARG A 268 -65.03 9.19 -5.68
CA ARG A 268 -66.08 10.18 -5.90
C ARG A 268 -66.95 10.30 -4.65
N SER A 269 -67.30 11.52 -4.25
CA SER A 269 -68.44 11.80 -3.36
C SER A 269 -68.98 13.21 -3.65
N ALA A 270 -70.28 13.28 -3.99
CA ALA A 270 -71.07 14.50 -4.18
C ALA A 270 -71.44 15.13 -2.80
N PRO A 271 -71.95 16.38 -2.68
CA PRO A 271 -73.33 16.80 -3.05
C PRO A 271 -73.47 18.34 -3.34
N PRO A 272 -74.62 19.02 -3.17
CA PRO A 272 -75.95 18.93 -3.82
C PRO A 272 -76.34 20.22 -4.60
N SER A 273 -77.48 20.19 -5.31
CA SER A 273 -78.21 21.34 -5.89
C SER A 273 -79.55 21.50 -5.15
N PRO A 274 -80.17 22.70 -5.02
CA PRO A 274 -81.08 23.31 -6.03
C PRO A 274 -80.91 24.87 -6.07
N GLU A 275 -81.52 25.71 -6.92
CA GLU A 275 -82.88 25.87 -7.44
C GLU A 275 -82.86 26.68 -8.76
N ALA A 276 -83.93 26.59 -9.54
CA ALA A 276 -84.26 27.49 -10.66
C ALA A 276 -85.57 28.23 -10.35
N PRO A 277 -85.86 29.34 -11.05
CA PRO A 277 -87.24 29.65 -11.40
C PRO A 277 -87.46 29.73 -12.92
N GLU A 278 -88.74 29.59 -13.22
CA GLU A 278 -89.38 29.28 -14.50
C GLU A 278 -89.35 30.42 -15.54
N GLY A 279 -89.60 30.06 -16.80
CA GLY A 279 -89.95 31.05 -17.83
C GLY A 279 -89.85 30.46 -19.24
N GLY A 280 -90.99 30.02 -19.78
CA GLY A 280 -91.10 29.36 -21.07
C GLY A 280 -90.68 30.24 -22.27
N GLY A 281 -90.18 29.58 -23.31
CA GLY A 281 -90.05 30.17 -24.63
C GLY A 281 -88.89 29.62 -25.44
N SER A 282 -89.24 29.07 -26.60
CA SER A 282 -88.39 28.95 -27.79
C SER A 282 -87.57 27.68 -27.99
N PHE A 283 -88.18 26.78 -28.75
CA PHE A 283 -87.58 25.65 -29.47
C PHE A 283 -86.30 26.02 -30.28
N LEU A 284 -86.05 27.31 -30.57
CA LEU A 284 -84.81 27.79 -31.22
C LEU A 284 -83.57 27.73 -30.31
N GLY A 285 -83.71 27.83 -28.99
CA GLY A 285 -82.57 27.73 -28.06
C GLY A 285 -81.99 26.32 -27.98
N LYS A 286 -82.84 25.29 -28.18
CA LYS A 286 -82.44 23.87 -28.17
C LYS A 286 -81.77 23.44 -29.48
N VAL A 287 -82.16 24.01 -30.63
CA VAL A 287 -81.51 23.74 -31.92
C VAL A 287 -80.15 24.44 -32.02
N LEU A 288 -80.02 25.65 -31.47
CA LEU A 288 -78.75 26.39 -31.45
C LEU A 288 -77.70 25.73 -30.54
N GLY A 289 -78.11 25.17 -29.39
CA GLY A 289 -77.24 24.36 -28.54
C GLY A 289 -76.75 23.06 -29.21
N PHE A 290 -77.61 22.40 -29.99
CA PHE A 290 -77.26 21.16 -30.69
C PHE A 290 -76.23 21.39 -31.81
N LEU A 291 -76.27 22.56 -32.46
CA LEU A 291 -75.27 22.96 -33.46
C LEU A 291 -73.96 23.43 -32.83
N LEU A 292 -73.96 24.14 -31.69
CA LEU A 292 -72.73 24.67 -31.06
C LEU A 292 -71.94 23.65 -30.23
N THR A 293 -72.59 22.61 -29.70
CA THR A 293 -71.94 21.57 -28.86
C THR A 293 -70.78 20.83 -29.54
N PRO A 294 -70.87 20.38 -30.81
CA PRO A 294 -69.73 19.74 -31.49
C PRO A 294 -68.57 20.71 -31.72
N PHE A 295 -68.84 21.99 -32.00
CA PHE A 295 -67.78 23.00 -32.14
C PHE A 295 -67.09 23.29 -30.81
N ILE A 296 -67.83 23.38 -29.70
CA ILE A 296 -67.22 23.58 -28.36
C ILE A 296 -66.29 22.42 -28.01
N LYS A 297 -66.69 21.18 -28.30
CA LYS A 297 -65.83 19.99 -28.11
C LYS A 297 -64.61 20.00 -29.02
N LEU A 298 -64.75 20.46 -30.27
CA LEU A 298 -63.65 20.64 -31.20
C LEU A 298 -62.66 21.72 -30.72
N PHE A 299 -63.14 22.87 -30.25
CA PHE A 299 -62.31 23.91 -29.66
C PHE A 299 -61.62 23.45 -28.37
N GLN A 300 -62.29 22.65 -27.54
CA GLN A 300 -61.67 22.03 -26.36
C GLN A 300 -60.51 21.10 -26.77
N LEU A 301 -60.71 20.26 -27.79
CA LEU A 301 -59.67 19.37 -28.29
C LEU A 301 -58.47 20.13 -28.87
N ILE A 302 -58.73 21.18 -29.65
CA ILE A 302 -57.69 22.07 -30.19
C ILE A 302 -56.94 22.77 -29.05
N TYR A 303 -57.64 23.25 -28.02
CA TYR A 303 -57.02 23.87 -26.85
C TYR A 303 -56.10 22.91 -26.09
N TYR A 304 -56.54 21.67 -25.84
CA TYR A 304 -55.70 20.66 -25.22
C TYR A 304 -54.48 20.29 -26.09
N LEU A 305 -54.65 20.20 -27.41
CA LEU A 305 -53.57 19.95 -28.35
C LEU A 305 -52.52 21.08 -28.31
N VAL A 306 -52.97 22.34 -28.32
CA VAL A 306 -52.09 23.51 -28.23
C VAL A 306 -51.31 23.52 -26.92
N ILE A 307 -51.95 23.19 -25.79
CA ILE A 307 -51.26 23.08 -24.49
C ILE A 307 -50.23 21.95 -24.48
N ALA A 308 -50.56 20.79 -25.05
CA ALA A 308 -49.63 19.66 -25.13
C ALA A 308 -48.40 20.00 -25.99
N VAL A 309 -48.61 20.70 -27.10
CA VAL A 309 -47.53 21.22 -27.95
C VAL A 309 -46.70 22.27 -27.21
N LEU A 310 -47.33 23.22 -26.51
CA LEU A 310 -46.61 24.23 -25.72
C LEU A 310 -45.74 23.60 -24.63
N ARG A 311 -46.28 22.62 -23.89
CA ARG A 311 -45.50 21.88 -22.88
C ARG A 311 -44.33 21.14 -23.50
N SER A 312 -44.53 20.48 -24.65
CA SER A 312 -43.45 19.81 -25.37
C SER A 312 -42.36 20.78 -25.83
N ILE A 313 -42.75 21.96 -26.33
CA ILE A 313 -41.79 23.01 -26.74
C ILE A 313 -41.00 23.51 -25.52
N VAL A 314 -41.66 23.75 -24.37
CA VAL A 314 -40.97 24.17 -23.14
C VAL A 314 -40.01 23.10 -22.64
N HIS A 315 -40.40 21.82 -22.67
CA HIS A 315 -39.52 20.71 -22.32
C HIS A 315 -38.32 20.58 -23.26
N LEU A 316 -38.53 20.76 -24.56
CA LEU A 316 -37.45 20.74 -25.55
C LEU A 316 -36.47 21.90 -25.33
N LEU A 317 -36.98 23.11 -25.09
CA LEU A 317 -36.15 24.28 -24.80
C LEU A 317 -35.34 24.10 -23.51
N TRP A 318 -35.96 23.52 -22.47
CA TRP A 318 -35.27 23.17 -21.22
C TRP A 318 -34.17 22.13 -21.45
N PHE A 319 -34.45 21.09 -22.23
CA PHE A 319 -33.48 20.05 -22.56
C PHE A 319 -32.28 20.60 -23.34
N VAL A 320 -32.53 21.46 -24.34
CA VAL A 320 -31.48 22.13 -25.12
C VAL A 320 -30.65 23.04 -24.22
N ALA A 321 -31.27 23.84 -23.35
CA ALA A 321 -30.56 24.69 -22.40
C ALA A 321 -29.66 23.89 -21.46
N LYS A 322 -30.15 22.74 -20.96
CA LYS A 322 -29.38 21.83 -20.11
C LYS A 322 -28.17 21.23 -20.84
N GLN A 323 -28.33 20.82 -22.10
CA GLN A 323 -27.20 20.34 -22.90
C GLN A 323 -26.15 21.42 -23.13
N VAL A 324 -26.56 22.66 -23.43
CA VAL A 324 -25.64 23.78 -23.63
C VAL A 324 -24.86 24.10 -22.35
N ILE A 325 -25.52 24.11 -21.19
CA ILE A 325 -24.86 24.34 -19.90
C ILE A 325 -23.83 23.24 -19.61
N ASN A 326 -24.21 21.97 -19.74
CA ASN A 326 -23.29 20.85 -19.52
C ASN A 326 -22.10 20.86 -20.51
N GLY A 327 -22.34 21.23 -21.77
CA GLY A 327 -21.30 21.34 -22.79
C GLY A 327 -20.29 22.46 -22.47
N ILE A 328 -20.76 23.61 -21.99
CA ILE A 328 -19.91 24.73 -21.57
C ILE A 328 -19.09 24.34 -20.34
N GLU A 329 -19.71 23.68 -19.35
CA GLU A 329 -19.03 23.22 -18.14
C GLU A 329 -17.92 22.21 -18.44
N CYS A 330 -18.20 21.19 -19.28
CA CYS A 330 -17.19 20.25 -19.73
C CYS A 330 -16.06 20.92 -20.54
N GLY A 331 -16.40 21.91 -21.38
CA GLY A 331 -15.42 22.68 -22.15
C GLY A 331 -14.48 23.49 -21.25
N LEU A 332 -15.04 24.20 -20.26
CA LEU A 332 -14.28 24.96 -19.26
C LEU A 332 -13.42 24.05 -18.38
N TYR A 333 -13.93 22.88 -17.98
CA TYR A 333 -13.17 21.90 -17.20
C TYR A 333 -11.97 21.36 -17.98
N ARG A 334 -12.13 21.03 -19.27
CA ARG A 334 -11.02 20.57 -20.12
C ARG A 334 -9.96 21.66 -20.35
N LEU A 335 -10.38 22.90 -20.58
CA LEU A 335 -9.47 24.04 -20.71
C LEU A 335 -8.72 24.30 -19.40
N GLY A 336 -9.41 24.21 -18.26
CA GLY A 336 -8.82 24.32 -16.93
C GLY A 336 -7.79 23.22 -16.65
N ALA A 337 -8.14 21.96 -16.92
CA ALA A 337 -7.26 20.81 -16.69
C ALA A 337 -5.97 20.88 -17.55
N ALA A 338 -6.10 21.23 -18.84
CA ALA A 338 -4.93 21.40 -19.72
C ALA A 338 -4.01 22.53 -19.24
N THR A 339 -4.60 23.64 -18.78
CA THR A 339 -3.86 24.79 -18.25
C THR A 339 -3.11 24.43 -16.96
N VAL A 340 -3.77 23.72 -16.03
CA VAL A 340 -3.14 23.24 -14.79
C VAL A 340 -2.01 22.25 -15.08
N SER A 341 -2.21 21.32 -16.02
CA SER A 341 -1.15 20.39 -16.45
C SER A 341 0.08 21.12 -16.99
N TYR A 342 -0.11 22.22 -17.73
CA TYR A 342 0.98 23.04 -18.24
C TYR A 342 1.75 23.75 -17.13
N PHE A 343 1.03 24.30 -16.13
CA PHE A 343 1.64 24.93 -14.97
C PHE A 343 2.40 23.93 -14.08
N VAL A 344 1.87 22.72 -13.89
CA VAL A 344 2.54 21.66 -13.13
C VAL A 344 3.83 21.21 -13.84
N ALA A 345 3.80 21.05 -15.16
CA ALA A 345 5.00 20.71 -15.94
C ALA A 345 6.08 21.80 -15.86
N ILE A 346 5.69 23.08 -15.95
CA ILE A 346 6.62 24.21 -15.79
C ILE A 346 7.19 24.24 -14.36
N GLY A 347 6.35 24.00 -13.34
CA GLY A 347 6.79 23.94 -11.94
C GLY A 347 7.80 22.82 -11.68
N GLN A 348 7.59 21.65 -12.27
CA GLN A 348 8.47 20.49 -12.10
C GLN A 348 9.86 20.72 -12.70
N GLU A 349 9.95 21.37 -13.86
CA GLU A 349 11.23 21.74 -14.47
C GLU A 349 11.93 22.89 -13.73
N LEU A 350 11.18 23.90 -13.26
CA LEU A 350 11.74 25.02 -12.48
C LEU A 350 12.30 24.58 -11.13
N VAL A 351 11.70 23.58 -10.47
CA VAL A 351 12.19 23.04 -9.18
C VAL A 351 13.34 22.04 -9.40
N GLY A 352 13.35 21.34 -10.54
CA GLY A 352 14.41 20.38 -10.89
C GLY A 352 15.79 21.02 -11.08
N ILE A 353 15.87 22.24 -11.60
CA ILE A 353 17.13 22.94 -11.87
C ILE A 353 17.85 23.34 -10.56
N PRO A 354 17.22 24.06 -9.61
CA PRO A 354 17.81 24.36 -8.29
C PRO A 354 18.16 23.09 -7.51
N TRP A 355 17.35 22.04 -7.59
CA TRP A 355 17.60 20.78 -6.87
C TRP A 355 18.89 20.09 -7.35
N LYS A 356 19.16 20.11 -8.66
CA LYS A 356 20.40 19.59 -9.24
C LYS A 356 21.61 20.41 -8.79
N VAL A 357 21.50 21.75 -8.78
CA VAL A 357 22.56 22.65 -8.29
C VAL A 357 22.83 22.39 -6.81
N LEU A 358 21.79 22.27 -5.99
CA LEU A 358 21.90 21.98 -4.55
C LEU A 358 22.61 20.64 -4.30
N LYS A 359 22.33 19.60 -5.10
CA LYS A 359 23.00 18.30 -5.00
C LYS A 359 24.49 18.39 -5.31
N VAL A 360 24.89 19.23 -6.27
CA VAL A 360 26.30 19.47 -6.59
C VAL A 360 26.98 20.26 -5.46
N VAL A 361 26.34 21.33 -4.97
CA VAL A 361 26.85 22.15 -3.86
C VAL A 361 27.06 21.29 -2.60
N ALA A 362 26.10 20.42 -2.26
CA ALA A 362 26.22 19.51 -1.12
C ALA A 362 27.40 18.53 -1.26
N LYS A 363 27.69 18.04 -2.47
CA LYS A 363 28.87 17.19 -2.73
C LYS A 363 30.17 17.97 -2.56
N VAL A 364 30.23 19.22 -3.03
CA VAL A 364 31.41 20.10 -2.88
C VAL A 364 31.67 20.41 -1.41
N ILE A 365 30.64 20.80 -0.66
CA ILE A 365 30.74 21.07 0.79
C ILE A 365 31.26 19.83 1.53
N ARG A 366 30.73 18.63 1.21
CA ARG A 366 31.20 17.37 1.81
C ARG A 366 32.67 17.10 1.51
N ALA A 367 33.13 17.39 0.29
CA ALA A 367 34.53 17.25 -0.08
C ALA A 367 35.43 18.24 0.68
N LEU A 368 35.02 19.51 0.77
CA LEU A 368 35.73 20.54 1.54
C LEU A 368 35.81 20.18 3.03
N LEU A 369 34.74 19.67 3.62
CA LEU A 369 34.72 19.23 5.01
C LEU A 369 35.70 18.08 5.27
N ARG A 370 35.83 17.14 4.33
CA ARG A 370 36.85 16.08 4.42
C ARG A 370 38.26 16.65 4.37
N ILE A 371 38.53 17.59 3.46
CA ILE A 371 39.85 18.23 3.34
C ILE A 371 40.19 18.98 4.64
N LEU A 372 39.24 19.75 5.18
CA LEU A 372 39.41 20.48 6.44
C LEU A 372 39.66 19.53 7.62
N CYS A 373 38.95 18.41 7.69
CA CYS A 373 39.16 17.38 8.71
C CYS A 373 40.56 16.75 8.60
N CYS A 374 41.04 16.48 7.38
CA CYS A 374 42.40 15.99 7.14
C CYS A 374 43.47 17.01 7.55
N LEU A 375 43.28 18.29 7.23
CA LEU A 375 44.17 19.38 7.65
C LEU A 375 44.22 19.52 9.17
N LEU A 376 43.05 19.54 9.83
CA LEU A 376 42.95 19.62 11.28
C LEU A 376 43.67 18.44 11.94
N LYS A 377 43.46 17.21 11.45
CA LYS A 377 44.14 16.02 11.97
C LYS A 377 45.66 16.10 11.82
N THR A 378 46.14 16.71 10.75
CA THR A 378 47.57 16.90 10.49
C THR A 378 48.17 17.94 11.44
N ILE A 379 47.48 19.07 11.63
CA ILE A 379 47.88 20.13 12.58
C ILE A 379 47.86 19.60 14.01
N CYS A 380 46.81 18.89 14.42
CA CYS A 380 46.74 18.26 15.74
C CYS A 380 47.87 17.26 15.98
N ARG A 381 48.26 16.47 14.97
CA ARG A 381 49.42 15.57 15.07
C ARG A 381 50.73 16.35 15.18
N ALA A 382 50.94 17.37 14.36
CA ALA A 382 52.14 18.19 14.39
C ALA A 382 52.32 18.92 15.74
N LEU A 383 51.23 19.43 16.33
CA LEU A 383 51.24 20.09 17.63
C LEU A 383 51.36 19.11 18.81
N SER A 384 50.89 17.87 18.66
CA SER A 384 50.95 16.87 19.75
C SER A 384 52.38 16.47 20.13
N ILE A 385 53.32 16.56 19.19
CA ILE A 385 54.73 16.21 19.42
C ILE A 385 55.40 17.23 20.37
N PRO A 386 55.40 18.56 20.08
CA PRO A 386 55.97 19.55 20.99
C PRO A 386 55.19 19.69 22.30
N LEU A 387 53.86 19.51 22.30
CA LEU A 387 53.07 19.53 23.53
C LEU A 387 53.42 18.37 24.47
N ARG A 388 53.62 17.15 23.95
CA ARG A 388 54.02 16.00 24.76
C ARG A 388 55.41 16.18 25.35
N VAL A 389 56.35 16.71 24.57
CA VAL A 389 57.70 17.05 25.06
C VAL A 389 57.63 18.12 26.16
N LEU A 390 56.79 19.14 25.99
CA LEU A 390 56.62 20.19 27.01
C LEU A 390 56.01 19.64 28.30
N VAL A 391 55.03 18.73 28.20
CA VAL A 391 54.44 18.04 29.36
C VAL A 391 55.44 17.11 30.04
N ASP A 392 56.28 16.39 29.29
CA ASP A 392 57.32 15.53 29.87
C ASP A 392 58.40 16.36 30.60
N ILE A 393 58.76 17.54 30.07
CA ILE A 393 59.68 18.48 30.73
C ILE A 393 59.09 19.05 32.02
N THR A 394 57.78 19.36 32.06
CA THR A 394 57.13 19.87 33.29
C THR A 394 56.82 18.78 34.32
N MET A 395 56.72 17.51 33.91
CA MET A 395 56.55 16.37 34.81
C MET A 395 57.87 15.87 35.42
N PHE A 396 59.01 16.12 34.78
CA PHE A 396 60.33 15.69 35.25
C PHE A 396 60.67 16.14 36.70
N PRO A 397 60.39 17.39 37.14
CA PRO A 397 60.62 17.83 38.52
C PRO A 397 59.69 17.14 39.54
N VAL A 398 58.47 16.77 39.12
CA VAL A 398 57.47 16.18 40.01
C VAL A 398 57.86 14.75 40.41
N TYR A 399 58.39 13.97 39.46
CA TYR A 399 58.88 12.62 39.74
C TYR A 399 60.19 12.58 40.53
N THR A 400 61.09 13.55 40.32
CA THR A 400 62.34 13.64 41.11
C THR A 400 62.10 14.09 42.53
N VAL A 401 61.20 15.06 42.76
CA VAL A 401 60.83 15.50 44.13
C VAL A 401 60.03 14.43 44.87
N GLY A 402 59.20 13.64 44.16
CA GLY A 402 58.43 12.54 44.76
C GLY A 402 59.27 11.34 45.25
N ALA A 403 60.49 11.16 44.76
CA ALA A 403 61.38 10.05 45.15
C ALA A 403 62.21 10.35 46.43
N ILE A 404 62.38 11.63 46.78
CA ILE A 404 63.20 12.07 47.92
C ILE A 404 62.68 11.52 49.28
N PRO A 405 61.37 11.51 49.58
CA PRO A 405 60.88 10.98 50.85
C PRO A 405 61.10 9.47 51.03
N ILE A 406 61.07 8.71 49.94
CA ILE A 406 61.20 7.24 49.94
C ILE A 406 62.65 6.87 50.26
N VAL A 407 63.62 7.50 49.58
CA VAL A 407 65.05 7.27 49.83
C VAL A 407 65.44 7.72 51.24
N CYS A 408 64.93 8.84 51.73
CA CYS A 408 65.17 9.28 53.11
C CYS A 408 64.60 8.29 54.15
N LYS A 409 63.42 7.69 53.88
CA LYS A 409 62.83 6.67 54.75
C LYS A 409 63.69 5.41 54.81
N ASP A 410 64.19 4.93 53.67
CA ASP A 410 65.01 3.71 53.61
C ASP A 410 66.38 3.91 54.28
N ILE A 411 67.00 5.09 54.12
CA ILE A 411 68.24 5.46 54.82
C ILE A 411 68.01 5.50 56.34
N ALA A 412 66.90 6.10 56.79
CA ALA A 412 66.59 6.17 58.23
C ALA A 412 66.34 4.79 58.84
N VAL A 413 65.63 3.90 58.12
CA VAL A 413 65.41 2.51 58.57
C VAL A 413 66.73 1.73 58.59
N GLY A 414 67.60 1.90 57.59
CA GLY A 414 68.93 1.26 57.54
C GLY A 414 69.86 1.72 58.68
N LEU A 415 69.88 3.02 58.98
CA LEU A 415 70.62 3.57 60.12
C LEU A 415 70.06 3.08 61.46
N GLY A 416 68.74 3.04 61.60
CA GLY A 416 68.08 2.48 62.80
C GLY A 416 68.43 1.02 63.04
N GLY A 417 68.42 0.19 61.99
CA GLY A 417 68.83 -1.22 62.08
C GLY A 417 70.29 -1.40 62.47
N THR A 418 71.19 -0.55 61.95
CA THR A 418 72.62 -0.59 62.28
C THR A 418 72.88 -0.20 63.74
N VAL A 419 72.19 0.82 64.25
CA VAL A 419 72.27 1.22 65.66
C VAL A 419 71.71 0.14 66.58
N SER A 420 70.62 -0.54 66.18
CA SER A 420 70.06 -1.65 66.95
C SER A 420 71.04 -2.82 67.05
N LEU A 421 71.71 -3.20 65.95
CA LEU A 421 72.74 -4.24 65.96
C LEU A 421 73.94 -3.88 66.83
N LEU A 422 74.37 -2.62 66.82
CA LEU A 422 75.44 -2.14 67.68
C LEU A 422 75.07 -2.23 69.17
N LEU A 423 73.84 -1.85 69.53
CA LEU A 423 73.34 -1.97 70.89
C LEU A 423 73.21 -3.43 71.32
N ASP A 424 72.64 -4.30 70.48
CA ASP A 424 72.52 -5.74 70.77
C ASP A 424 73.88 -6.40 70.94
N THR A 425 74.86 -6.01 70.11
CA THR A 425 76.24 -6.47 70.25
C THR A 425 76.81 -6.01 71.59
N ALA A 426 76.68 -4.73 71.94
CA ALA A 426 77.20 -4.18 73.19
C ALA A 426 76.55 -4.81 74.43
N PHE A 427 75.22 -5.01 74.42
CA PHE A 427 74.50 -5.72 75.49
C PHE A 427 74.89 -7.19 75.54
N GLY A 428 75.10 -7.84 74.40
CA GLY A 428 75.60 -9.21 74.31
C GLY A 428 77.00 -9.38 74.91
N THR A 429 77.94 -8.49 74.61
CA THR A 429 79.29 -8.51 75.20
C THR A 429 79.24 -8.24 76.69
N MET A 430 78.40 -7.30 77.13
CA MET A 430 78.26 -6.99 78.56
C MET A 430 77.62 -8.15 79.33
N GLY A 431 76.61 -8.82 78.76
CA GLY A 431 76.01 -10.03 79.30
C GLY A 431 77.00 -11.19 79.40
N GLY A 432 77.82 -11.40 78.37
CA GLY A 432 78.92 -12.38 78.38
C GLY A 432 79.97 -12.08 79.44
N LEU A 433 80.33 -10.80 79.61
CA LEU A 433 81.29 -10.37 80.63
C LEU A 433 80.74 -10.59 82.05
N PHE A 434 79.46 -10.27 82.28
CA PHE A 434 78.77 -10.56 83.54
C PHE A 434 78.74 -12.07 83.84
N GLN A 435 78.55 -12.91 82.83
CA GLN A 435 78.55 -14.37 82.99
C GLN A 435 79.94 -14.91 83.35
N VAL A 436 81.01 -14.36 82.75
CA VAL A 436 82.41 -14.68 83.10
C VAL A 436 82.70 -14.25 84.54
N VAL A 437 82.35 -13.02 84.93
CA VAL A 437 82.54 -12.52 86.30
C VAL A 437 81.80 -13.41 87.30
N PHE A 438 80.55 -13.78 87.02
CA PHE A 438 79.77 -14.66 87.88
C PHE A 438 80.38 -16.07 87.98
N SER A 439 80.95 -16.60 86.90
CA SER A 439 81.66 -17.88 86.90
C SER A 439 82.96 -17.85 87.71
N VAL A 440 83.69 -16.73 87.70
CA VAL A 440 84.91 -16.53 88.49
C VAL A 440 84.57 -16.44 89.98
N PHE A 441 83.51 -15.70 90.35
CA PHE A 441 83.01 -15.69 91.73
C PHE A 441 82.56 -17.09 92.19
N LYS A 442 81.90 -17.87 91.31
CA LYS A 442 81.50 -19.25 91.63
C LYS A 442 82.69 -20.22 91.76
N ARG A 443 83.80 -19.97 91.04
CA ARG A 443 85.03 -20.78 91.08
C ARG A 443 85.91 -20.48 92.29
N ILE A 444 85.87 -19.24 92.80
CA ILE A 444 86.58 -18.84 94.03
C ILE A 444 85.80 -19.28 95.28
N GLY A 445 84.46 -19.33 95.23
CA GLY A 445 83.64 -19.79 96.35
C GLY A 445 83.74 -21.28 96.70
N TYR A 446 84.35 -22.13 95.85
CA TYR A 446 84.35 -23.60 95.99
C TYR A 446 85.74 -24.25 96.19
N LYS A 447 86.80 -23.46 96.37
CA LYS A 447 88.16 -23.90 96.76
C LYS A 447 88.65 -22.85 97.76
N VAL A 448 88.72 -23.08 99.08
CA VAL A 448 89.57 -24.06 99.75
C VAL A 448 89.12 -24.17 101.23
N THR A 449 88.57 -25.32 101.61
CA THR A 449 88.30 -25.82 102.98
C THR A 449 87.94 -27.30 102.80
N PHE A 450 88.39 -28.31 103.55
CA PHE A 450 89.37 -28.53 104.62
C PHE A 450 89.58 -30.07 104.69
N ASP A 451 90.75 -30.55 105.16
CA ASP A 451 90.99 -31.76 106.00
C ASP A 451 92.40 -32.35 105.76
N ASN A 452 93.39 -32.20 106.67
CA ASN A 452 93.64 -32.83 107.99
C ASN A 452 94.27 -34.26 107.93
N SER A 453 95.57 -34.38 108.27
CA SER A 453 96.16 -35.32 109.27
C SER A 453 97.72 -35.36 109.30
N GLY A 454 98.31 -35.20 110.51
CA GLY A 454 99.68 -35.58 110.99
C GLY A 454 100.89 -34.78 110.47
N GLU A 455 101.90 -34.31 111.23
CA GLU A 455 102.45 -34.57 112.59
C GLU A 455 103.21 -33.32 113.11
N LEU A 456 103.34 -33.25 114.45
CA LEU A 456 104.10 -32.34 115.35
C LEU A 456 103.61 -30.91 115.62
#